data_AF-K1YLK8-F1
#
_entry.id   AF-K1YLK8-F1
#
_cell.length_a   1.000
_cell.length_b   1.000
_cell.length_c   1.000
_cell.angle_alpha   90.00
_cell.angle_beta   90.00
_cell.angle_gamma   90.00
#
_symmetry.space_group_name_H-M   'P 1'
#
loop_
_entity.id
_entity.type
_entity.pdbx_description
1 polymer ?
#
loop_
_entity_poly.entity_id
_entity_poly.type
_entity_poly.pdbx_seq_one_letter_code
_entity_poly.pdbx_strand_id
1 'polypeptide(L)'
;MAVIGVLMNVIPVKKVRGESGASASPLKLFLYSNYMKVSPYHSIQPGIEVYHNSNQCTEGNNIERQNRRQGTGGKRLCDHCKRLEK
;
A
#
# COMPACT_ATOMS: atom_id res chain seq x y z
N MET A 1 40.24 -28.33 -27.57
CA MET A 1 39.97 -26.89 -27.46
C MET A 1 38.50 -26.73 -27.11
N ALA A 2 38.20 -26.53 -25.83
CA ALA A 2 36.84 -26.44 -25.30
C ALA A 2 36.31 -25.03 -25.56
N VAL A 3 35.27 -24.90 -26.38
CA VAL A 3 34.51 -23.65 -26.51
C VAL A 3 33.39 -23.63 -25.49
N ILE A 4 33.50 -22.65 -24.60
CA ILE A 4 32.71 -22.43 -23.40
C ILE A 4 31.31 -21.99 -23.83
N GLY A 5 30.31 -22.82 -23.56
CA GLY A 5 28.90 -22.47 -23.76
C GLY A 5 28.48 -21.39 -22.78
N VAL A 6 28.10 -20.22 -23.30
CA VAL A 6 27.47 -19.16 -22.50
C VAL A 6 26.02 -19.55 -22.26
N LEU A 7 25.74 -20.10 -21.07
CA LEU A 7 24.39 -20.30 -20.57
C LEU A 7 23.76 -18.93 -20.30
N MET A 8 22.94 -18.46 -21.24
CA MET A 8 22.06 -17.31 -21.02
C MET A 8 21.03 -17.67 -19.94
N ASN A 9 21.20 -17.11 -18.74
CA ASN A 9 20.23 -17.20 -17.66
C ASN A 9 18.99 -16.37 -18.01
N VAL A 10 17.92 -17.03 -18.43
CA VAL A 10 16.59 -16.43 -18.58
C VAL A 10 15.97 -16.29 -17.20
N ILE A 11 15.91 -15.06 -16.67
CA ILE A 11 15.18 -14.73 -15.45
C ILE A 11 13.68 -14.70 -15.80
N PRO A 12 12.81 -15.54 -15.20
CA PRO A 12 11.39 -15.44 -15.43
C PRO A 12 10.85 -14.17 -14.76
N VAL A 13 10.43 -13.22 -15.59
CA VAL A 13 9.72 -12.01 -15.16
C VAL A 13 8.42 -12.44 -14.48
N LYS A 14 8.33 -12.21 -13.16
CA LYS A 14 7.12 -12.52 -12.39
C LYS A 14 5.94 -11.76 -13.02
N LYS A 15 4.99 -12.51 -13.56
CA LYS A 15 3.67 -12.04 -13.98
C LYS A 15 3.05 -11.25 -12.82
N VAL A 16 3.02 -9.93 -12.91
CA VAL A 16 2.16 -9.11 -12.05
C VAL A 16 0.72 -9.47 -12.42
N ARG A 17 0.11 -10.32 -11.59
CA ARG A 17 -1.33 -10.59 -11.64
C ARG A 17 -2.00 -9.30 -11.18
N GLY A 18 -2.42 -8.50 -12.17
CA GLY A 18 -3.37 -7.42 -11.95
C GLY A 18 -4.56 -8.01 -11.20
N GLU A 19 -4.84 -7.38 -10.07
CA GLU A 19 -5.83 -7.81 -9.11
C GLU A 19 -7.20 -7.91 -9.78
N SER A 20 -7.81 -9.07 -9.55
CA SER A 20 -9.19 -9.41 -9.82
C SER A 20 -10.14 -8.24 -9.56
N GLY A 21 -10.75 -7.75 -10.64
CA GLY A 21 -12.01 -7.01 -10.58
C GLY A 21 -13.09 -7.94 -10.05
N ALA A 22 -13.20 -8.02 -8.73
CA ALA A 22 -14.34 -8.62 -8.06
C ALA A 22 -15.56 -7.74 -8.32
N SER A 23 -16.50 -8.30 -9.07
CA SER A 23 -17.88 -7.89 -9.16
C SER A 23 -18.48 -7.76 -7.76
N ALA A 24 -18.64 -6.53 -7.26
CA ALA A 24 -19.55 -6.24 -6.16
C ALA A 24 -20.42 -5.06 -6.58
N SER A 25 -21.63 -5.37 -7.03
CA SER A 25 -22.69 -4.39 -7.28
C SER A 25 -23.05 -3.63 -6.00
N PRO A 26 -23.49 -2.35 -6.11
CA PRO A 26 -22.79 -1.26 -5.42
C PRO A 26 -23.50 -0.67 -4.19
N LEU A 27 -24.61 -1.23 -3.73
CA LEU A 27 -25.53 -0.49 -2.85
C LEU A 27 -26.20 -1.38 -1.81
N LYS A 28 -25.64 -1.56 -0.59
CA LYS A 28 -26.45 -1.54 0.66
C LYS A 28 -25.82 -1.80 2.04
N LEU A 29 -24.53 -2.12 2.25
CA LEU A 29 -24.13 -2.59 3.61
C LEU A 29 -23.11 -1.76 4.43
N PHE A 30 -22.64 -0.60 3.97
CA PHE A 30 -21.68 0.24 4.73
C PHE A 30 -22.13 1.70 4.89
N LEU A 31 -23.44 1.95 4.86
CA LEU A 31 -23.95 3.28 5.18
C LEU A 31 -23.80 3.49 6.70
N TYR A 32 -22.94 4.46 7.05
CA TYR A 32 -22.69 5.08 8.36
C TYR A 32 -21.66 4.41 9.31
N SER A 33 -20.55 5.16 9.54
CA SER A 33 -19.68 5.17 10.75
C SER A 33 -18.23 4.64 10.68
N ASN A 34 -17.67 4.30 9.52
CA ASN A 34 -16.21 4.11 9.39
C ASN A 34 -15.66 4.97 8.26
N TYR A 35 -15.63 6.28 8.53
CA TYR A 35 -15.24 7.37 7.63
C TYR A 35 -13.90 7.09 6.94
N MET A 36 -14.02 6.42 5.80
CA MET A 36 -13.00 6.11 4.81
C MET A 36 -11.69 5.52 5.35
N LYS A 37 -11.80 4.52 6.23
CA LYS A 37 -10.66 3.66 6.54
C LYS A 37 -10.18 2.94 5.29
N VAL A 38 -8.87 2.88 5.11
CA VAL A 38 -8.17 2.19 4.02
C VAL A 38 -7.15 1.22 4.58
N SER A 39 -6.68 0.29 3.74
CA SER A 39 -5.58 -0.59 4.09
C SER A 39 -4.38 0.21 4.61
N PRO A 40 -3.74 -0.20 5.73
CA PRO A 40 -2.63 0.53 6.31
C PRO A 40 -1.51 0.79 5.30
N TYR A 41 -0.90 1.95 5.38
CA TYR A 41 0.23 2.34 4.54
C TYR A 41 1.17 3.29 5.28
N HIS A 42 2.42 3.34 4.87
CA HIS A 42 3.43 4.24 5.46
C HIS A 42 4.39 4.78 4.39
N SER A 43 5.09 5.86 4.72
CA SER A 43 6.21 6.36 3.91
C SER A 43 7.48 5.58 4.22
N ILE A 44 8.30 5.27 3.21
CA ILE A 44 9.66 4.71 3.35
C ILE A 44 10.72 5.78 3.57
N GLN A 45 10.34 7.06 3.49
CA GLN A 45 11.30 8.14 3.70
C GLN A 45 11.87 8.08 5.13
N PRO A 46 13.17 8.35 5.29
CA PRO A 46 13.79 8.41 6.60
C PRO A 46 13.14 9.51 7.45
N GLY A 47 13.00 9.28 8.75
CA GLY A 47 12.39 10.23 9.69
C GLY A 47 10.86 10.19 9.79
N ILE A 48 10.18 9.41 8.95
CA ILE A 48 8.73 9.19 9.09
C ILE A 48 8.47 7.91 9.88
N GLU A 49 8.02 8.04 11.12
CA GLU A 49 7.79 6.92 12.04
C GLU A 49 6.32 6.57 12.23
N VAL A 50 5.46 7.01 11.30
CA VAL A 50 4.01 6.80 11.37
C VAL A 50 3.46 5.97 10.21
N TYR A 51 2.35 5.29 10.44
CA TYR A 51 1.48 4.74 9.39
C TYR A 51 0.12 5.44 9.38
N HIS A 52 -0.56 5.31 8.25
CA HIS A 52 -1.87 5.88 7.98
C HIS A 52 -2.84 4.77 7.57
N ASN A 53 -4.09 4.93 7.95
CA ASN A 53 -5.17 3.97 7.66
C ASN A 53 -6.47 4.66 7.26
N SER A 54 -6.42 5.95 6.93
CA SER A 54 -7.56 6.73 6.46
C SER A 54 -7.16 7.50 5.20
N ASN A 55 -8.08 7.60 4.23
CA ASN A 55 -7.89 8.45 3.05
C ASN A 55 -8.21 9.93 3.31
N GLN A 56 -8.67 10.27 4.51
CA GLN A 56 -8.97 11.65 4.95
C GLN A 56 -7.75 12.31 5.62
N CYS A 57 -6.72 11.53 5.90
CA CYS A 57 -5.48 12.05 6.46
C CYS A 57 -4.71 12.82 5.39
N THR A 58 -4.68 14.14 5.52
CA THR A 58 -3.94 15.04 4.62
C THR A 58 -2.45 14.72 4.58
N GLU A 59 -1.85 14.40 5.73
CA GLU A 59 -0.44 13.99 5.83
C GLU A 59 -0.16 12.71 5.03
N GLY A 60 -1.02 11.69 5.19
CA GLY A 60 -0.90 10.44 4.45
C GLY A 60 -1.12 10.61 2.95
N ASN A 61 -2.01 11.53 2.57
CA ASN A 61 -2.30 11.86 1.17
C ASN A 61 -1.16 12.62 0.47
N ASN A 62 -0.28 13.30 1.23
CA ASN A 62 0.91 13.96 0.69
C ASN A 62 2.08 13.00 0.42
N ILE A 63 1.99 11.73 0.81
CA ILE A 63 3.04 10.74 0.55
C ILE A 63 3.04 10.40 -0.94
N GLU A 64 4.13 10.73 -1.63
CA GLU A 64 4.33 10.38 -3.03
C GLU A 64 4.21 8.86 -3.24
N ARG A 65 3.61 8.44 -4.36
CA ARG A 65 3.36 7.02 -4.65
C ARG A 65 4.62 6.15 -4.58
N GLN A 66 5.76 6.68 -5.00
CA GLN A 66 7.06 6.01 -4.94
C GLN A 66 7.55 5.73 -3.51
N ASN A 67 7.13 6.57 -2.56
CA ASN A 67 7.50 6.46 -1.16
C ASN A 67 6.46 5.69 -0.33
N ARG A 68 5.28 5.42 -0.87
CA ARG A 68 4.20 4.73 -0.17
C ARG A 68 4.39 3.21 -0.22
N ARG A 69 4.36 2.56 0.95
CA ARG A 69 4.31 1.10 1.08
C ARG A 69 3.06 0.68 1.85
N GLN A 70 2.52 -0.47 1.47
CA GLN A 70 1.40 -1.08 2.18
C GLN A 70 1.89 -1.69 3.51
N GLY A 71 0.99 -1.77 4.48
CA GLY A 71 1.26 -2.25 5.83
C GLY A 71 1.65 -1.15 6.82
N THR A 72 1.79 -1.52 8.09
CA THR A 72 2.15 -0.60 9.18
C THR A 72 3.65 -0.35 9.28
N GLY A 73 4.49 -1.24 8.76
CA GLY A 73 5.95 -1.12 8.84
C GLY A 73 6.50 -1.10 10.28
N GLY A 74 5.73 -1.60 11.26
CA GLY A 74 6.07 -1.50 12.69
C GLY A 74 6.01 -0.07 13.24
N LYS A 75 5.43 0.87 12.48
CA LYS A 75 5.34 2.28 12.83
C LYS A 75 4.12 2.55 13.73
N ARG A 76 4.13 3.68 14.44
CA ARG A 76 2.98 4.09 15.25
C ARG A 76 1.86 4.65 14.35
N LEU A 77 0.61 4.61 14.78
CA LEU A 77 -0.47 5.25 14.03
C LEU A 77 -0.29 6.78 14.04
N CYS A 78 -0.47 7.43 12.89
CA CYS A 78 -0.47 8.88 12.77
C CYS A 78 -1.53 9.51 13.70
N ASP A 79 -1.17 10.59 14.38
CA ASP A 79 -2.06 11.22 15.37
C ASP A 79 -3.29 11.87 14.73
N HIS A 80 -3.19 12.32 13.47
CA HIS A 80 -4.34 12.77 12.70
C HIS A 80 -5.26 11.59 12.35
N CYS A 81 -4.72 10.44 11.91
CA CYS A 81 -5.52 9.24 11.70
C CYS A 81 -6.25 8.81 12.97
N LYS A 82 -5.59 8.82 14.14
CA LYS A 82 -6.24 8.51 15.43
C LYS A 82 -7.46 9.39 15.74
N ARG A 83 -7.41 10.67 15.36
CA ARG A 83 -8.53 11.61 15.58
C ARG A 83 -9.69 11.35 14.62
N LEU A 84 -9.40 10.92 13.39
CA LEU A 84 -10.38 10.61 12.36
C LEU A 84 -11.08 9.24 12.57
N GLU A 85 -10.54 8.38 13.44
CA GLU A 85 -11.15 7.10 13.81
C GLU A 85 -12.17 7.20 14.96
N LYS A 86 -12.42 8.40 15.48
CA LYS A 86 -13.48 8.68 16.47
C LYS A 86 -14.78 9.05 15.78
#